data_AF-A0A813BXG9-F1
#
_entry.id   AF-A0A813BXG9-F1
#
_cell.length_a   1.000
_cell.length_b   1.000
_cell.length_c   1.000
_cell.angle_alpha   90.00
_cell.angle_beta   90.00
_cell.angle_gamma   90.00
#
_symmetry.space_group_name_H-M   'P 1'
#
loop_
_entity.id
_entity.type
_entity.pdbx_description
1 polymer ?
#
loop_
_entity_poly.entity_id
_entity_poly.type
_entity_poly.pdbx_seq_one_letter_code
_entity_poly.pdbx_strand_id
1 'polypeptide(L)'
;MVMAVSKKGRRPHKLVEAAARGSLLGGHSADEIDNINNLGGVVSALVLSFVLGLQYMVAPGTDEMNHADYRSLLCKSQEFRVFVRDVFKTEDIGTHSEEYFNFTQLVRPGTYMDVEQFLMTDLQSTWGETTSGSDHIACIGDKDVQTVVALTFDDFPTKRLHAFALQSGDFYRWSEVNERIGSIAAALVFSALLWSIVLNISLALAPVREDSTGRALVAWLMIGGPMMIMNYIFLLVGLILFFVTHGRQLMALSPFSGATSDNTVVVSLFSILLPIFVLGLVLGALSKVWADYNAPKLVAAGASEGEEGGPEGEVKVKTDGMKAEET
;
A
#
# COMPACT_ATOMS: atom_id res chain seq x y z
N MET A 1 27.12 37.24 -31.49
CA MET A 1 25.98 37.83 -30.78
C MET A 1 25.91 37.16 -29.41
N VAL A 2 26.55 37.75 -28.41
CA VAL A 2 26.71 37.20 -27.05
C VAL A 2 25.60 37.80 -26.20
N MET A 3 24.64 36.99 -25.76
CA MET A 3 23.59 37.44 -24.84
C MET A 3 24.17 37.59 -23.44
N ALA A 4 24.27 38.83 -22.96
CA ALA A 4 24.60 39.15 -21.58
C ALA A 4 23.40 38.77 -20.70
N VAL A 5 23.56 37.70 -19.91
CA VAL A 5 22.61 37.33 -18.86
C VAL A 5 22.76 38.33 -17.71
N SER A 6 21.75 39.19 -17.57
CA SER A 6 21.64 40.18 -16.49
C SER A 6 21.54 39.47 -15.13
N LYS A 7 22.60 39.58 -14.31
CA LYS A 7 22.61 39.24 -12.88
C LYS A 7 21.70 40.21 -12.11
N LYS A 8 20.39 40.03 -12.22
CA LYS A 8 19.43 40.75 -11.37
C LYS A 8 19.45 40.10 -9.99
N GLY A 9 20.12 40.75 -9.04
CA GLY A 9 20.23 40.33 -7.65
C GLY A 9 18.86 40.20 -6.97
N ARG A 10 18.24 39.02 -7.05
CA ARG A 10 17.17 38.62 -6.12
C ARG A 10 17.84 38.35 -4.79
N ARG A 11 17.59 39.20 -3.79
CA ARG A 11 18.00 38.97 -2.39
C ARG A 11 17.28 37.71 -1.89
N PRO A 12 17.93 36.55 -1.75
CA PRO A 12 17.32 35.37 -1.16
C PRO A 12 17.64 35.40 0.34
N HIS A 13 17.21 36.45 1.07
CA HIS A 13 17.88 36.75 2.35
C HIS A 13 16.99 36.82 3.59
N LYS A 14 15.68 36.64 3.50
CA LYS A 14 14.83 36.60 4.71
C LYS A 14 14.12 35.26 4.95
N LEU A 15 13.65 34.61 3.89
CA LEU A 15 13.02 33.28 4.01
C LEU A 15 14.05 32.17 4.28
N VAL A 16 15.21 32.22 3.63
CA VAL A 16 16.32 31.28 3.88
C VAL A 16 16.93 31.49 5.27
N GLU A 17 17.01 32.75 5.71
CA GLU A 17 17.56 33.09 7.03
C GLU A 17 16.60 32.73 8.18
N ALA A 18 15.27 32.81 7.95
CA ALA A 18 14.26 32.31 8.88
C ALA A 18 14.22 30.77 8.95
N ALA A 19 14.45 30.07 7.83
CA ALA A 19 14.59 28.62 7.81
C ALA A 19 15.91 28.16 8.46
N ALA A 20 17.00 28.91 8.29
CA ALA A 20 18.30 28.64 8.91
C ALA A 20 18.35 28.95 10.42
N ARG A 21 17.45 29.81 10.94
CA ARG A 21 17.35 30.11 12.39
C ARG A 21 16.63 29.02 13.22
N GLY A 22 16.52 27.79 12.69
CA GLY A 22 16.42 26.59 13.52
C GLY A 22 15.10 26.29 14.22
N SER A 23 14.08 27.15 14.13
CA SER A 23 12.83 26.94 14.90
C SER A 23 11.74 26.15 14.16
N LEU A 24 11.71 26.11 12.82
CA LEU A 24 10.58 25.55 12.07
C LEU A 24 10.78 24.12 11.57
N LEU A 25 12.01 23.60 11.56
CA LEU A 25 12.35 22.24 11.08
C LEU A 25 12.80 21.29 12.21
N GLY A 26 12.51 21.63 13.47
CA GLY A 26 12.65 20.69 14.60
C GLY A 26 14.07 20.24 14.93
N GLY A 27 15.12 20.86 14.35
CA GLY A 27 16.50 20.51 14.65
C GLY A 27 16.87 19.07 14.29
N HIS A 28 16.23 18.47 13.29
CA HIS A 28 16.53 17.10 12.91
C HIS A 28 17.97 16.96 12.44
N SER A 29 18.73 16.09 13.10
CA SER A 29 20.10 15.77 12.69
C SER A 29 20.10 14.95 11.40
N ALA A 30 21.21 14.96 10.68
CA ALA A 30 21.38 14.10 9.50
C ALA A 30 21.15 12.62 9.84
N ASP A 31 21.56 12.20 11.04
CA ASP A 31 21.40 10.85 11.54
C ASP A 31 19.93 10.50 11.77
N GLU A 32 19.11 11.45 12.21
CA GLU A 32 17.65 11.23 12.35
C GLU A 32 16.99 11.02 10.99
N ILE A 33 17.35 11.82 9.98
CA ILE A 33 16.83 11.66 8.61
C ILE A 33 17.27 10.31 8.01
N ASP A 34 18.54 9.94 8.20
CA ASP A 34 19.09 8.64 7.79
C ASP A 34 18.32 7.49 8.47
N ASN A 35 18.09 7.58 9.79
CA ASN A 35 17.32 6.60 10.55
C ASN A 35 15.87 6.47 10.06
N ILE A 36 15.18 7.58 9.78
CA ILE A 36 13.80 7.57 9.25
C ILE A 36 13.77 6.89 7.88
N ASN A 37 14.70 7.20 6.99
CA ASN A 37 14.73 6.62 5.66
C ASN A 37 15.12 5.13 5.69
N ASN A 38 16.09 4.75 6.53
CA ASN A 38 16.46 3.35 6.77
C ASN A 38 15.31 2.54 7.33
N LEU A 39 14.58 3.07 8.32
CA LEU A 39 13.39 2.43 8.86
C LEU A 39 12.33 2.21 7.78
N GLY A 40 12.07 3.23 6.96
CA GLY A 40 11.16 3.14 5.81
C GLY A 40 11.56 2.03 4.83
N GLY A 41 12.86 1.91 4.54
CA GLY A 41 13.42 0.85 3.70
C GLY A 41 13.24 -0.55 4.30
N VAL A 42 13.56 -0.73 5.58
CA VAL A 42 13.40 -2.02 6.29
C VAL A 42 11.93 -2.44 6.33
N VAL A 43 11.02 -1.53 6.67
CA VAL A 43 9.57 -1.81 6.68
C VAL A 43 9.09 -2.15 5.27
N SER A 44 9.52 -1.41 4.25
CA SER A 44 9.14 -1.70 2.86
C SER A 44 9.62 -3.07 2.41
N ALA A 45 10.85 -3.47 2.76
CA ALA A 45 11.39 -4.80 2.44
C ALA A 45 10.59 -5.92 3.14
N LEU A 46 10.27 -5.73 4.43
CA LEU A 46 9.46 -6.68 5.18
C LEU A 46 8.06 -6.82 4.57
N VAL A 47 7.37 -5.70 4.32
CA VAL A 47 6.03 -5.69 3.72
C VAL A 47 6.06 -6.32 2.33
N LEU A 48 7.08 -6.02 1.51
CA LEU A 48 7.23 -6.58 0.17
C LEU A 48 7.29 -8.11 0.19
N SER A 49 7.94 -8.70 1.19
CA SER A 49 8.01 -10.17 1.32
C SER A 49 6.61 -10.82 1.46
N PHE A 50 5.70 -10.18 2.20
CA PHE A 50 4.32 -10.63 2.34
C PHE A 50 3.50 -10.36 1.08
N VAL A 51 3.66 -9.18 0.48
CA VAL A 51 2.91 -8.78 -0.71
C VAL A 51 3.22 -9.69 -1.90
N LEU A 52 4.49 -10.03 -2.11
CA LEU A 52 4.90 -10.97 -3.15
C LEU A 52 4.33 -12.37 -2.90
N GLY A 53 4.36 -12.85 -1.66
CA GLY A 53 3.76 -14.13 -1.29
C GLY A 53 2.27 -14.18 -1.62
N LEU A 54 1.53 -13.11 -1.29
CA LEU A 54 0.11 -12.99 -1.61
C LEU A 54 -0.14 -12.95 -3.12
N GLN A 55 0.70 -12.23 -3.88
CA GLN A 55 0.56 -12.10 -5.34
C GLN A 55 0.54 -13.47 -6.03
N TYR A 56 1.36 -14.42 -5.57
CA TYR A 56 1.35 -15.79 -6.09
C TYR A 56 0.07 -16.56 -5.75
N MET A 57 -0.57 -16.26 -4.62
CA MET A 57 -1.80 -16.96 -4.20
C MET A 57 -3.06 -16.43 -4.88
N VAL A 58 -3.04 -15.21 -5.41
CA VAL A 58 -4.16 -14.60 -6.12
C VAL A 58 -4.03 -14.70 -7.65
N ALA A 59 -3.03 -15.42 -8.13
CA ALA A 59 -2.81 -15.64 -9.56
C ALA A 59 -3.96 -16.48 -10.16
N PRO A 60 -4.40 -16.18 -11.39
CA PRO A 60 -5.40 -16.99 -12.09
C PRO A 60 -4.96 -18.44 -12.22
N GLY A 61 -5.91 -19.36 -12.10
CA GLY A 61 -5.69 -20.80 -12.28
C GLY A 61 -5.48 -21.58 -10.99
N THR A 62 -5.32 -20.93 -9.83
CA THR A 62 -5.49 -21.63 -8.54
C THR A 62 -6.95 -22.03 -8.36
N ASP A 63 -7.18 -23.13 -7.66
CA ASP A 63 -8.53 -23.68 -7.47
C ASP A 63 -9.47 -22.66 -6.84
N GLU A 64 -8.95 -21.87 -5.90
CA GLU A 64 -9.74 -20.94 -5.11
C GLU A 64 -10.07 -19.66 -5.89
N MET A 65 -9.18 -19.26 -6.81
CA MET A 65 -9.48 -18.19 -7.77
C MET A 65 -10.46 -18.68 -8.85
N ASN A 66 -10.35 -19.94 -9.29
CA ASN A 66 -11.32 -20.54 -10.23
C ASN A 66 -12.72 -20.62 -9.60
N HIS A 67 -12.81 -20.98 -8.33
CA HIS A 67 -14.05 -21.00 -7.57
C HIS A 67 -14.68 -19.60 -7.50
N ALA A 68 -13.87 -18.58 -7.21
CA ALA A 68 -14.35 -17.20 -7.20
C ALA A 68 -14.79 -16.69 -8.58
N ASP A 69 -14.07 -17.05 -9.65
CA ASP A 69 -14.44 -16.71 -11.02
C ASP A 69 -15.74 -17.40 -11.44
N TYR A 70 -15.89 -18.69 -11.14
CA TYR A 70 -17.10 -19.45 -11.40
C TYR A 70 -18.31 -18.82 -10.71
N ARG A 71 -18.21 -18.54 -9.41
CA ARG A 71 -19.24 -17.84 -8.64
C ARG A 71 -19.55 -16.45 -9.20
N SER A 72 -18.51 -15.69 -9.56
CA SER A 72 -18.66 -14.35 -10.13
C SER A 72 -19.42 -14.38 -11.46
N LEU A 73 -19.08 -15.31 -12.34
CA LEU A 73 -19.71 -15.48 -13.64
C LEU A 73 -21.14 -16.00 -13.52
N LEU A 74 -21.42 -16.91 -12.58
CA LEU A 74 -22.79 -17.35 -12.29
C LEU A 74 -23.69 -16.18 -11.89
N CYS A 75 -23.18 -15.18 -11.18
CA CYS A 75 -23.93 -13.97 -10.88
C CYS A 75 -24.10 -13.07 -12.11
N LYS A 76 -23.02 -12.81 -12.85
CA LYS A 76 -22.98 -11.76 -13.88
C LYS A 76 -23.53 -12.15 -15.25
N SER A 77 -23.47 -13.43 -15.62
CA SER A 77 -23.73 -13.87 -16.99
C SER A 77 -24.79 -14.96 -17.04
N GLN A 78 -25.98 -14.63 -17.58
CA GLN A 78 -27.00 -15.62 -17.89
C GLN A 78 -26.48 -16.63 -18.92
N GLU A 79 -25.68 -16.18 -19.89
CA GLU A 79 -25.04 -17.06 -20.89
C GLU A 79 -24.13 -18.09 -20.22
N PHE A 80 -23.37 -17.69 -19.20
CA PHE A 80 -22.54 -18.62 -18.45
C PHE A 80 -23.39 -19.64 -17.68
N ARG A 81 -24.49 -19.23 -17.05
CA ARG A 81 -25.39 -20.18 -16.37
C ARG A 81 -25.99 -21.20 -17.33
N VAL A 82 -26.41 -20.76 -18.52
CA VAL A 82 -26.89 -21.65 -19.59
C VAL A 82 -25.78 -22.59 -20.05
N PHE A 83 -24.57 -22.07 -20.24
CA PHE A 83 -23.40 -22.87 -20.61
C PHE A 83 -23.09 -23.95 -19.56
N VAL A 84 -23.13 -23.60 -18.26
CA VAL A 84 -22.93 -24.56 -17.16
C VAL A 84 -23.95 -25.69 -17.22
N ARG A 85 -25.24 -25.35 -17.37
CA ARG A 85 -26.31 -26.35 -17.53
C ARG A 85 -26.06 -27.25 -18.73
N ASP A 86 -25.67 -26.68 -19.87
CA ASP A 86 -25.48 -27.43 -21.11
C ASP A 86 -24.29 -28.39 -20.99
N VAL A 87 -23.19 -27.98 -20.35
CA VAL A 87 -22.06 -28.88 -20.04
C VAL A 87 -22.51 -30.04 -19.15
N PHE A 88 -23.25 -29.77 -18.06
CA PHE A 88 -23.78 -30.83 -17.18
C PHE A 88 -24.75 -31.80 -17.88
N LYS A 89 -25.48 -31.35 -18.91
CA LYS A 89 -26.39 -32.19 -19.70
C LYS A 89 -25.70 -33.01 -20.77
N THR A 90 -24.57 -32.54 -21.30
CA THR A 90 -23.97 -33.11 -22.52
C THR A 90 -22.68 -33.86 -22.25
N GLU A 91 -21.96 -33.52 -21.19
CA GLU A 91 -20.70 -34.16 -20.81
C GLU A 91 -20.91 -35.07 -19.60
N ASP A 92 -20.33 -36.27 -19.65
CA ASP A 92 -20.21 -37.16 -18.48
C ASP A 92 -19.12 -36.56 -17.57
N ILE A 93 -19.56 -35.99 -16.46
CA ILE A 93 -18.69 -35.24 -15.56
C ILE A 93 -18.19 -36.17 -14.46
N GLY A 94 -17.26 -37.04 -14.85
CA GLY A 94 -16.13 -37.45 -14.02
C GLY A 94 -16.37 -38.40 -12.85
N THR A 95 -17.59 -38.85 -12.54
CA THR A 95 -17.84 -39.79 -11.43
C THR A 95 -18.02 -41.26 -11.83
N HIS A 96 -17.41 -41.63 -12.95
CA HIS A 96 -17.33 -43.01 -13.49
C HIS A 96 -18.69 -43.60 -13.93
N SER A 97 -18.78 -43.92 -15.23
CA SER A 97 -19.77 -44.78 -15.90
C SER A 97 -21.17 -44.21 -16.23
N GLU A 98 -21.25 -43.23 -17.13
CA GLU A 98 -22.48 -42.85 -17.87
C GLU A 98 -23.55 -42.09 -17.07
N GLU A 99 -23.26 -41.64 -15.85
CA GLU A 99 -24.23 -40.90 -15.03
C GLU A 99 -24.12 -39.38 -15.26
N TYR A 100 -25.16 -38.80 -15.86
CA TYR A 100 -25.30 -37.34 -15.98
C TYR A 100 -25.44 -36.68 -14.61
N PHE A 101 -25.01 -35.41 -14.50
CA PHE A 101 -25.16 -34.63 -13.28
C PHE A 101 -26.62 -34.57 -12.81
N ASN A 102 -26.85 -34.91 -11.54
CA ASN A 102 -28.18 -34.84 -10.95
C ASN A 102 -28.52 -33.37 -10.61
N PHE A 103 -29.46 -32.77 -11.33
CA PHE A 103 -29.87 -31.39 -11.06
C PHE A 103 -30.71 -31.23 -9.78
N THR A 104 -31.26 -32.31 -9.22
CA THR A 104 -32.02 -32.28 -7.96
C THR A 104 -31.12 -32.70 -6.79
N GLN A 105 -30.51 -31.71 -6.14
CA GLN A 105 -29.50 -31.93 -5.10
C GLN A 105 -30.10 -31.82 -3.70
N LEU A 106 -29.74 -32.72 -2.79
CA LEU A 106 -30.17 -32.68 -1.40
C LEU A 106 -29.31 -31.68 -0.61
N VAL A 107 -29.89 -30.56 -0.19
CA VAL A 107 -29.16 -29.53 0.59
C VAL A 107 -29.19 -29.86 2.08
N ARG A 108 -30.35 -30.31 2.57
CA ARG A 108 -30.61 -30.72 3.96
C ARG A 108 -31.67 -31.81 3.98
N PRO A 109 -31.80 -32.60 5.06
CA PRO A 109 -32.82 -33.64 5.14
C PRO A 109 -34.22 -33.12 4.78
N GLY A 110 -34.81 -33.64 3.70
CA GLY A 110 -36.14 -33.24 3.21
C GLY A 110 -36.19 -31.94 2.41
N THR A 111 -35.05 -31.28 2.13
CA THR A 111 -34.97 -30.06 1.32
C THR A 111 -34.06 -30.31 0.13
N TYR A 112 -34.64 -30.23 -1.06
CA TYR A 112 -33.93 -30.37 -2.33
C TYR A 112 -33.86 -29.02 -3.03
N MET A 113 -32.77 -28.80 -3.75
CA MET A 113 -32.59 -27.66 -4.64
C MET A 113 -32.60 -28.14 -6.08
N ASP A 114 -33.44 -27.52 -6.90
CA ASP A 114 -33.42 -27.68 -8.35
C ASP A 114 -32.36 -26.72 -8.93
N VAL A 115 -31.16 -27.26 -9.13
CA VAL A 115 -30.01 -26.54 -9.68
C VAL A 115 -30.31 -26.09 -11.11
N GLU A 116 -31.02 -26.89 -11.90
CA GLU A 116 -31.34 -26.53 -13.28
C GLU A 116 -32.24 -25.30 -13.31
N GLN A 117 -33.32 -25.29 -12.52
CA GLN A 117 -34.21 -24.15 -12.43
C GLN A 117 -33.47 -22.90 -11.96
N PHE A 118 -32.58 -23.03 -10.98
CA PHE A 118 -31.78 -21.90 -10.50
C PHE A 118 -30.87 -21.32 -11.62
N LEU A 119 -30.16 -22.17 -12.36
CA LEU A 119 -29.30 -21.71 -13.47
C LEU A 119 -30.10 -20.98 -14.55
N MET A 120 -31.37 -21.33 -14.72
CA MET A 120 -32.29 -20.66 -15.66
C MET A 120 -32.98 -19.43 -15.09
N THR A 121 -32.78 -19.11 -13.81
CA THR A 121 -33.38 -17.95 -13.16
C THR A 121 -32.69 -16.66 -13.62
N ASP A 122 -33.50 -15.64 -13.88
CA ASP A 122 -33.00 -14.31 -14.20
C ASP A 122 -32.52 -13.58 -12.93
N LEU A 123 -31.26 -13.83 -12.56
CA LEU A 123 -30.61 -13.14 -11.44
C LEU A 123 -30.44 -11.63 -11.68
N GLN A 124 -30.45 -11.17 -12.93
CA GLN A 124 -30.30 -9.74 -13.25
C GLN A 124 -31.56 -8.96 -12.85
N SER A 125 -32.74 -9.57 -12.92
CA SER A 125 -33.97 -8.94 -12.41
C SER A 125 -33.93 -8.68 -10.89
N THR A 126 -33.19 -9.51 -10.15
CA THR A 126 -33.12 -9.44 -8.68
C THR A 126 -32.02 -8.51 -8.20
N TRP A 127 -30.85 -8.58 -8.84
CA TRP A 127 -29.66 -7.85 -8.41
C TRP A 127 -29.27 -6.71 -9.35
N GLY A 128 -29.95 -6.54 -10.48
CA GLY A 128 -29.64 -5.54 -11.49
C GLY A 128 -28.66 -6.02 -12.57
N GLU A 129 -28.76 -5.43 -13.76
CA GLU A 129 -27.82 -5.66 -14.88
C GLU A 129 -26.48 -4.93 -14.68
N THR A 130 -26.43 -3.99 -13.72
CA THR A 130 -25.26 -3.12 -13.65
C THR A 130 -24.05 -3.90 -13.17
N THR A 131 -22.95 -3.75 -13.92
CA THR A 131 -21.61 -4.22 -13.57
C THR A 131 -21.04 -3.55 -12.30
N SER A 132 -21.86 -2.77 -11.59
CA SER A 132 -21.49 -2.02 -10.41
C SER A 132 -21.16 -2.94 -9.23
N GLY A 133 -20.26 -2.47 -8.37
CA GLY A 133 -19.62 -3.30 -7.35
C GLY A 133 -20.55 -3.79 -6.24
N SER A 134 -21.57 -3.03 -5.85
CA SER A 134 -22.42 -3.38 -4.70
C SER A 134 -23.33 -4.56 -4.99
N ASP A 135 -24.01 -4.51 -6.13
CA ASP A 135 -25.02 -5.49 -6.56
C ASP A 135 -24.39 -6.86 -6.80
N HIS A 136 -23.21 -6.85 -7.42
CA HIS A 136 -22.42 -8.05 -7.62
C HIS A 136 -21.99 -8.71 -6.31
N ILE A 137 -21.54 -7.92 -5.34
CA ILE A 137 -21.13 -8.44 -4.03
C ILE A 137 -22.35 -8.99 -3.28
N ALA A 138 -23.52 -8.36 -3.41
CA ALA A 138 -24.77 -8.87 -2.85
C ALA A 138 -25.15 -10.23 -3.45
N CYS A 139 -25.07 -10.39 -4.78
CA CYS A 139 -25.31 -11.68 -5.44
C CYS A 139 -24.30 -12.75 -5.01
N ILE A 140 -23.00 -12.42 -4.93
CA ILE A 140 -21.97 -13.36 -4.42
C ILE A 140 -22.25 -13.77 -2.96
N GLY A 141 -22.84 -12.85 -2.18
CA GLY A 141 -23.27 -13.06 -0.81
C GLY A 141 -24.57 -13.84 -0.66
N ASP A 142 -25.32 -14.05 -1.74
CA ASP A 142 -26.61 -14.72 -1.72
C ASP A 142 -26.47 -16.21 -1.41
N LYS A 143 -27.40 -16.73 -0.59
CA LYS A 143 -27.34 -18.10 -0.07
C LYS A 143 -27.64 -19.13 -1.14
N ASP A 144 -28.55 -18.84 -2.06
CA ASP A 144 -28.93 -19.78 -3.12
C ASP A 144 -27.81 -19.85 -4.16
N VAL A 145 -27.20 -18.70 -4.49
CA VAL A 145 -25.98 -18.65 -5.32
C VAL A 145 -24.85 -19.47 -4.69
N GLN A 146 -24.54 -19.24 -3.40
CA GLN A 146 -23.49 -19.99 -2.70
C GLN A 146 -23.77 -21.49 -2.65
N THR A 147 -25.04 -21.87 -2.45
CA THR A 147 -25.45 -23.28 -2.43
C THR A 147 -25.24 -23.92 -3.79
N VAL A 148 -25.66 -23.28 -4.89
CA VAL A 148 -25.45 -23.81 -6.24
C VAL A 148 -23.98 -23.90 -6.59
N VAL A 149 -23.18 -22.89 -6.23
CA VAL A 149 -21.72 -22.94 -6.43
C VAL A 149 -21.13 -24.15 -5.70
N ALA A 150 -21.45 -24.33 -4.42
CA ALA A 150 -20.95 -25.46 -3.63
C ALA A 150 -21.39 -26.83 -4.17
N LEU A 151 -22.56 -26.90 -4.82
CA LEU A 151 -23.09 -28.13 -5.41
C LEU A 151 -22.59 -28.42 -6.83
N THR A 152 -22.02 -27.44 -7.52
CA THR A 152 -21.68 -27.56 -8.95
C THR A 152 -20.20 -27.37 -9.25
N PHE A 153 -19.46 -26.62 -8.44
CA PHE A 153 -18.09 -26.24 -8.78
C PHE A 153 -17.14 -27.45 -8.84
N ASP A 154 -17.21 -28.34 -7.85
CA ASP A 154 -16.30 -29.50 -7.74
C ASP A 154 -16.45 -30.45 -8.93
N ASP A 155 -17.67 -30.55 -9.48
CA ASP A 155 -17.93 -31.33 -10.68
C ASP A 155 -17.59 -30.53 -11.94
N PHE A 156 -17.83 -29.21 -11.98
CA PHE A 156 -17.69 -28.45 -13.21
C PHE A 156 -16.23 -28.42 -13.73
N PRO A 157 -15.98 -28.84 -14.99
CA PRO A 157 -14.62 -28.92 -15.52
C PRO A 157 -13.99 -27.53 -15.67
N THR A 158 -12.96 -27.24 -14.87
CA THR A 158 -12.26 -25.94 -14.85
C THR A 158 -11.74 -25.50 -16.22
N LYS A 159 -11.38 -26.46 -17.09
CA LYS A 159 -10.97 -26.16 -18.48
C LYS A 159 -12.09 -25.51 -19.29
N ARG A 160 -13.35 -25.90 -19.06
CA ARG A 160 -14.53 -25.27 -19.69
C ARG A 160 -14.77 -23.87 -19.15
N LEU A 161 -14.60 -23.67 -17.84
CA LEU A 161 -14.63 -22.33 -17.23
C LEU A 161 -13.64 -21.39 -17.92
N HIS A 162 -12.38 -21.82 -18.06
CA HIS A 162 -11.35 -21.01 -18.73
C HIS A 162 -11.64 -20.79 -20.21
N ALA A 163 -12.08 -21.82 -20.93
CA ALA A 163 -12.43 -21.70 -22.35
C ALA A 163 -13.58 -20.71 -22.57
N PHE A 164 -14.63 -20.78 -21.74
CA PHE A 164 -15.72 -19.81 -21.77
C PHE A 164 -15.21 -18.40 -21.46
N ALA A 165 -14.43 -18.24 -20.38
CA ALA A 165 -13.90 -16.94 -20.00
C ALA A 165 -13.03 -16.30 -21.10
N LEU A 166 -12.27 -17.09 -21.86
CA LEU A 166 -11.47 -16.62 -22.99
C LEU A 166 -12.32 -16.28 -24.22
N GLN A 167 -13.38 -17.03 -24.48
CA GLN A 167 -14.21 -16.85 -25.67
C GLN A 167 -15.19 -15.69 -25.54
N SER A 168 -15.77 -15.52 -24.35
CA SER A 168 -16.90 -14.61 -24.16
C SER A 168 -16.46 -13.12 -24.07
N GLY A 169 -15.15 -12.83 -23.92
CA GLY A 169 -14.61 -11.46 -23.96
C GLY A 169 -14.54 -10.77 -22.59
N ASP A 170 -14.81 -9.46 -22.54
CA ASP A 170 -14.65 -8.56 -21.37
C ASP A 170 -15.66 -8.85 -20.22
N PHE A 171 -15.68 -10.09 -19.72
CA PHE A 171 -16.39 -10.41 -18.49
C PHE A 171 -15.54 -10.05 -17.28
N TYR A 172 -16.21 -9.59 -16.23
CA TYR A 172 -15.56 -9.33 -14.96
C TYR A 172 -15.07 -10.66 -14.35
N ARG A 173 -13.74 -10.83 -14.34
CA ARG A 173 -13.05 -11.95 -13.68
C ARG A 173 -12.55 -11.50 -12.31
N TRP A 174 -12.96 -12.22 -11.28
CA TRP A 174 -12.59 -11.92 -9.91
C TRP A 174 -11.08 -12.06 -9.72
N SER A 175 -10.51 -13.14 -10.27
CA SER A 175 -9.08 -13.45 -10.25
C SER A 175 -8.24 -12.33 -10.87
N GLU A 176 -8.55 -11.92 -12.10
CA GLU A 176 -7.83 -10.85 -12.82
C GLU A 176 -7.87 -9.51 -12.08
N VAL A 177 -9.05 -9.14 -11.55
CA VAL A 177 -9.18 -7.90 -10.78
C VAL A 177 -8.33 -7.99 -9.51
N ASN A 178 -8.32 -9.14 -8.84
CA ASN A 178 -7.54 -9.34 -7.63
C ASN A 178 -6.03 -9.36 -7.89
N GLU A 179 -5.61 -10.03 -8.96
CA GLU A 179 -4.24 -10.07 -9.46
C GLU A 179 -3.74 -8.66 -9.82
N ARG A 180 -4.56 -7.88 -10.53
CA ARG A 180 -4.22 -6.50 -10.91
C ARG A 180 -4.01 -5.62 -9.68
N ILE A 181 -4.91 -5.67 -8.70
CA ILE A 181 -4.78 -4.88 -7.47
C ILE A 181 -3.57 -5.34 -6.66
N GLY A 182 -3.35 -6.66 -6.55
CA GLY A 182 -2.18 -7.23 -5.88
C GLY A 182 -0.87 -6.82 -6.53
N SER A 183 -0.83 -6.79 -7.87
CA SER A 183 0.33 -6.35 -8.64
C SER A 183 0.62 -4.86 -8.47
N ILE A 184 -0.42 -4.01 -8.42
CA ILE A 184 -0.26 -2.58 -8.12
C ILE A 184 0.25 -2.39 -6.68
N ALA A 185 -0.27 -3.15 -5.72
CA ALA A 185 0.22 -3.14 -4.34
C ALA A 185 1.71 -3.51 -4.28
N ALA A 186 2.12 -4.60 -4.94
CA ALA A 186 3.50 -5.04 -5.04
C ALA A 186 4.40 -3.96 -5.66
N ALA A 187 3.96 -3.36 -6.78
CA ALA A 187 4.71 -2.31 -7.47
C ALA A 187 4.91 -1.05 -6.61
N LEU A 188 3.89 -0.63 -5.85
CA LEU A 188 3.99 0.51 -4.94
C LEU A 188 4.95 0.24 -3.78
N VAL A 189 4.86 -0.92 -3.14
CA VAL A 189 5.77 -1.28 -2.03
C VAL A 189 7.20 -1.46 -2.53
N PHE A 190 7.39 -2.06 -3.71
CA PHE A 190 8.71 -2.18 -4.34
C PHE A 190 9.29 -0.81 -4.72
N SER A 191 8.46 0.09 -5.25
CA SER A 191 8.85 1.47 -5.53
C SER A 191 9.27 2.19 -4.25
N ALA A 192 8.56 1.98 -3.15
CA ALA A 192 8.92 2.56 -1.86
C ALA A 192 10.29 2.06 -1.37
N LEU A 193 10.57 0.76 -1.50
CA LEU A 193 11.88 0.20 -1.19
C LEU A 193 12.98 0.81 -2.07
N LEU A 194 12.76 0.91 -3.38
CA LEU A 194 13.74 1.50 -4.31
C LEU A 194 14.01 2.97 -3.99
N TRP A 195 12.97 3.77 -3.72
CA TRP A 195 13.13 5.17 -3.34
C TRP A 195 13.88 5.32 -2.03
N SER A 196 13.64 4.45 -1.05
CA SER A 196 14.39 4.44 0.21
C SER A 196 15.89 4.23 -0.04
N ILE A 197 16.26 3.28 -0.91
CA ILE A 197 17.66 3.03 -1.31
C ILE A 197 18.27 4.25 -2.00
N VAL A 198 17.55 4.83 -2.98
CA VAL A 198 18.01 6.02 -3.71
C VAL A 198 18.23 7.21 -2.78
N LEU A 199 17.30 7.44 -1.84
CA LEU A 199 17.40 8.52 -0.85
C LEU A 199 18.58 8.29 0.11
N ASN A 200 18.82 7.06 0.55
CA ASN A 200 19.97 6.72 1.40
C ASN A 200 21.29 6.97 0.68
N ILE A 201 21.42 6.51 -0.57
CA ILE A 201 22.62 6.75 -1.39
C ILE A 201 22.80 8.26 -1.61
N SER A 202 21.71 8.97 -1.93
CA SER A 202 21.76 10.43 -2.14
C SER A 202 22.21 11.18 -0.88
N LEU A 203 21.71 10.79 0.29
CA LEU A 203 22.08 11.40 1.57
C LEU A 203 23.54 11.08 1.94
N ALA A 204 23.98 9.83 1.73
CA ALA A 204 25.34 9.39 1.99
C ALA A 204 26.39 10.09 1.11
N LEU A 205 26.01 10.45 -0.13
CA LEU A 205 26.87 11.19 -1.06
C LEU A 205 26.77 12.71 -0.88
N ALA A 206 25.80 13.21 -0.14
CA ALA A 206 25.66 14.64 0.09
C ALA A 206 26.66 15.13 1.16
N PRO A 207 27.18 16.37 1.07
CA PRO A 207 28.14 16.92 2.04
C PRO A 207 27.50 17.27 3.41
N VAL A 208 26.38 16.63 3.72
CA VAL A 208 25.54 16.88 4.89
C VAL A 208 26.27 16.59 6.21
N ARG A 209 27.13 15.57 6.22
CA ARG A 209 27.88 15.17 7.42
C ARG A 209 29.10 16.04 7.69
N GLU A 210 29.64 16.70 6.66
CA GLU A 210 30.82 17.56 6.76
C GLU A 210 30.43 19.02 7.07
N ASP A 211 29.20 19.42 6.77
CA ASP A 211 28.71 20.78 6.97
C ASP A 211 28.12 20.99 8.38
N SER A 212 28.94 21.53 9.29
CA SER A 212 28.49 21.91 10.64
C SER A 212 27.44 23.04 10.66
N THR A 213 27.26 23.76 9.55
CA THR A 213 26.28 24.85 9.45
C THR A 213 24.86 24.36 9.15
N GLY A 214 24.69 23.10 8.76
CA GLY A 214 23.41 22.49 8.40
C GLY A 214 22.80 22.98 7.08
N ARG A 215 23.49 23.84 6.32
CA ARG A 215 22.98 24.39 5.04
C ARG A 215 22.86 23.32 3.97
N ALA A 216 23.82 22.38 3.92
CA ALA A 216 23.80 21.24 3.03
C ALA A 216 22.58 20.34 3.29
N LEU A 217 22.25 20.09 4.57
CA LEU A 217 21.07 19.32 4.95
C LEU A 217 19.79 20.01 4.49
N VAL A 218 19.65 21.31 4.76
CA VAL A 218 18.49 22.10 4.32
C VAL A 218 18.35 22.08 2.80
N ALA A 219 19.46 22.20 2.06
CA ALA A 219 19.47 22.12 0.60
C ALA A 219 19.02 20.75 0.10
N TRP A 220 19.50 19.67 0.72
CA TRP A 220 19.07 18.31 0.39
C TRP A 220 17.58 18.11 0.70
N LEU A 221 17.11 18.55 1.88
CA LEU A 221 15.73 18.41 2.33
C LEU A 221 14.72 19.11 1.42
N MET A 222 15.11 20.16 0.68
CA MET A 222 14.22 20.78 -0.31
C MET A 222 13.76 19.81 -1.41
N ILE A 223 14.56 18.78 -1.72
CA ILE A 223 14.25 17.76 -2.74
C ILE A 223 13.99 16.40 -2.06
N GLY A 224 14.88 15.98 -1.17
CA GLY A 224 14.79 14.71 -0.45
C GLY A 224 13.59 14.64 0.49
N GLY A 225 13.20 15.75 1.13
CA GLY A 225 12.04 15.82 2.03
C GLY A 225 10.73 15.42 1.35
N PRO A 226 10.31 16.11 0.27
CA PRO A 226 9.13 15.71 -0.50
C PRO A 226 9.20 14.27 -1.03
N MET A 227 10.37 13.81 -1.47
CA MET A 227 10.55 12.44 -1.95
C MET A 227 10.39 11.40 -0.84
N MET A 228 10.88 11.67 0.38
CA MET A 228 10.62 10.84 1.56
C MET A 228 9.12 10.76 1.86
N ILE A 229 8.39 11.88 1.81
CA ILE A 229 6.93 11.88 2.04
C ILE A 229 6.22 11.04 0.97
N MET A 230 6.57 11.22 -0.31
CA MET A 230 6.01 10.43 -1.41
C MET A 230 6.30 8.93 -1.26
N ASN A 231 7.50 8.58 -0.81
CA ASN A 231 7.90 7.21 -0.50
C ASN A 231 6.97 6.56 0.54
N TYR A 232 6.71 7.25 1.66
CA TYR A 232 5.78 6.77 2.68
C TYR A 232 4.33 6.69 2.18
N ILE A 233 3.90 7.59 1.28
CA ILE A 233 2.59 7.51 0.63
C ILE A 233 2.49 6.23 -0.22
N PHE A 234 3.51 5.91 -1.03
CA PHE A 234 3.51 4.67 -1.80
C PHE A 234 3.45 3.42 -0.92
N LEU A 235 4.21 3.40 0.18
CA LEU A 235 4.15 2.31 1.15
C LEU A 235 2.75 2.16 1.75
N LEU A 236 2.14 3.26 2.19
CA LEU A 236 0.81 3.25 2.82
C LEU A 236 -0.28 2.80 1.83
N VAL A 237 -0.29 3.38 0.63
CA VAL A 237 -1.27 3.01 -0.41
C VAL A 237 -1.07 1.55 -0.82
N GLY A 238 0.17 1.11 -1.00
CA GLY A 238 0.48 -0.29 -1.31
C GLY A 238 -0.02 -1.24 -0.23
N LEU A 239 0.15 -0.90 1.04
CA LEU A 239 -0.34 -1.70 2.18
C LEU A 239 -1.87 -1.75 2.24
N ILE A 240 -2.57 -0.64 1.98
CA ILE A 240 -4.04 -0.63 1.88
C ILE A 240 -4.51 -1.56 0.76
N LEU A 241 -3.92 -1.44 -0.43
CA LEU A 241 -4.28 -2.30 -1.57
C LEU A 241 -3.97 -3.77 -1.30
N PHE A 242 -2.86 -4.07 -0.62
CA PHE A 242 -2.54 -5.42 -0.16
C PHE A 242 -3.64 -6.02 0.73
N PHE A 243 -4.12 -5.27 1.73
CA PHE A 243 -5.21 -5.74 2.58
C PHE A 243 -6.53 -5.91 1.83
N VAL A 244 -6.81 -5.05 0.85
CA VAL A 244 -7.97 -5.21 -0.03
C VAL A 244 -7.86 -6.51 -0.85
N THR A 245 -6.70 -6.76 -1.46
CA THR A 245 -6.44 -7.99 -2.23
C THR A 245 -6.52 -9.23 -1.35
N HIS A 246 -5.93 -9.19 -0.16
CA HIS A 246 -5.98 -10.28 0.79
C HIS A 246 -7.42 -10.57 1.24
N GLY A 247 -8.19 -9.53 1.54
CA GLY A 247 -9.59 -9.72 1.93
C GLY A 247 -10.44 -10.31 0.82
N ARG A 248 -10.19 -9.92 -0.44
CA ARG A 248 -10.83 -10.53 -1.60
C ARG A 248 -10.43 -11.99 -1.81
N GLN A 249 -9.19 -12.35 -1.51
CA GLN A 249 -8.76 -13.74 -1.53
C GLN A 249 -9.45 -14.55 -0.42
N LEU A 250 -9.56 -14.03 0.80
CA LEU A 250 -10.28 -14.70 1.88
C LEU A 250 -11.76 -14.91 1.53
N MET A 251 -12.40 -13.95 0.86
CA MET A 251 -13.77 -14.11 0.35
C MET A 251 -13.87 -15.14 -0.79
N ALA A 252 -12.80 -15.36 -1.56
CA ALA A 252 -12.73 -16.40 -2.57
C ALA A 252 -12.64 -17.80 -1.94
N LEU A 253 -11.85 -17.90 -0.87
CA LEU A 253 -11.63 -19.13 -0.09
C LEU A 253 -12.84 -19.53 0.76
N SER A 254 -13.62 -18.56 1.21
CA SER A 254 -14.70 -18.82 2.14
C SER A 254 -16.01 -19.20 1.44
N PRO A 255 -16.67 -20.30 1.88
CA PRO A 255 -18.04 -20.59 1.45
C PRO A 255 -19.05 -19.59 2.03
N PHE A 256 -18.68 -18.83 3.07
CA PHE A 256 -19.51 -17.83 3.73
C PHE A 256 -19.01 -16.41 3.40
N SER A 257 -19.03 -16.06 2.11
CA SER A 257 -18.43 -14.81 1.61
C SER A 257 -18.98 -13.55 2.30
N GLY A 258 -20.28 -13.49 2.59
CA GLY A 258 -20.91 -12.37 3.30
C GLY A 258 -20.36 -12.17 4.72
N ALA A 259 -20.38 -13.22 5.55
CA ALA A 259 -19.84 -13.17 6.91
C ALA A 259 -18.32 -12.91 6.90
N THR A 260 -17.62 -13.42 5.89
CA THR A 260 -16.18 -13.21 5.71
C THR A 260 -15.89 -11.78 5.29
N SER A 261 -16.70 -11.17 4.41
CA SER A 261 -16.58 -9.77 4.03
C SER A 261 -16.68 -8.87 5.27
N ASP A 262 -17.72 -9.06 6.08
CA ASP A 262 -17.93 -8.27 7.29
C ASP A 262 -16.78 -8.46 8.28
N ASN A 263 -16.38 -9.69 8.56
CA ASN A 263 -15.28 -9.97 9.47
C ASN A 263 -13.94 -9.46 8.93
N THR A 264 -13.67 -9.61 7.64
CA THR A 264 -12.36 -9.25 7.07
C THR A 264 -12.21 -7.74 6.93
N VAL A 265 -13.25 -7.02 6.53
CA VAL A 265 -13.19 -5.56 6.43
C VAL A 265 -13.23 -4.91 7.81
N VAL A 266 -14.12 -5.36 8.71
CA VAL A 266 -14.26 -4.73 10.02
C VAL A 266 -13.13 -5.16 10.96
N VAL A 267 -12.81 -6.44 11.06
CA VAL A 267 -11.82 -6.91 12.04
C VAL A 267 -10.40 -6.65 11.54
N SER A 268 -10.03 -6.99 10.31
CA SER A 268 -8.63 -6.87 9.89
C SER A 268 -8.17 -5.42 9.74
N LEU A 269 -8.95 -4.57 9.05
CA LEU A 269 -8.56 -3.17 8.85
C LEU A 269 -8.60 -2.39 10.16
N PHE A 270 -9.67 -2.50 10.96
CA PHE A 270 -9.69 -1.77 12.24
C PHE A 270 -8.74 -2.37 13.26
N SER A 271 -8.62 -3.69 13.40
CA SER A 271 -7.72 -4.27 14.43
C SER A 271 -6.24 -4.05 14.13
N ILE A 272 -5.86 -3.75 12.88
CA ILE A 272 -4.48 -3.44 12.52
C ILE A 272 -4.26 -1.93 12.42
N LEU A 273 -5.12 -1.20 11.70
CA LEU A 273 -4.93 0.23 11.48
C LEU A 273 -5.26 1.05 12.73
N LEU A 274 -6.25 0.66 13.54
CA LEU A 274 -6.60 1.41 14.75
C LEU A 274 -5.45 1.40 15.76
N PRO A 275 -4.81 0.27 16.12
CA PRO A 275 -3.65 0.32 17.01
C PRO A 275 -2.48 1.10 16.43
N ILE A 276 -2.20 0.99 15.12
CA ILE A 276 -1.13 1.77 14.48
C ILE A 276 -1.44 3.26 14.56
N PHE A 277 -2.68 3.65 14.29
CA PHE A 277 -3.13 5.04 14.38
C PHE A 277 -3.06 5.56 15.81
N VAL A 278 -3.54 4.79 16.78
CA VAL A 278 -3.48 5.13 18.22
C VAL A 278 -2.03 5.25 18.68
N LEU A 279 -1.16 4.30 18.33
CA LEU A 279 0.27 4.36 18.62
C LEU A 279 0.91 5.59 17.99
N GLY A 280 0.60 5.89 16.74
CA GLY A 280 1.07 7.09 16.05
C GLY A 280 0.66 8.38 16.75
N LEU A 281 -0.61 8.48 17.17
CA LEU A 281 -1.11 9.62 17.94
C LEU A 281 -0.44 9.73 19.32
N VAL A 282 -0.28 8.62 20.03
CA VAL A 282 0.37 8.60 21.34
C VAL A 282 1.84 8.99 21.22
N LEU A 283 2.57 8.41 20.27
CA LEU A 283 3.98 8.74 20.03
C LEU A 283 4.15 10.20 19.59
N GLY A 284 3.26 10.71 18.73
CA GLY A 284 3.26 12.12 18.31
C GLY A 284 2.91 13.09 19.44
N ALA A 285 1.98 12.72 20.34
CA ALA A 285 1.67 13.52 21.51
C ALA A 285 2.84 13.51 22.52
N LEU A 286 3.43 12.35 22.77
CA LEU A 286 4.58 12.19 23.67
C LEU A 286 5.81 12.95 23.15
N SER A 287 6.09 12.90 21.85
CA SER A 287 7.22 13.64 21.26
C SER A 287 7.02 15.14 21.39
N LYS A 288 5.80 15.64 21.18
CA LYS A 288 5.46 17.04 21.40
C LYS A 288 5.63 17.46 22.85
N VAL A 289 5.06 16.70 23.80
CA VAL A 289 5.19 17.00 25.24
C VAL A 289 6.65 16.98 25.69
N TRP A 290 7.43 16.02 25.20
CA TRP A 290 8.86 15.94 25.48
C TRP A 290 9.63 17.14 24.92
N ALA A 291 9.32 17.56 23.69
CA ALA A 291 9.91 18.75 23.07
C ALA A 291 9.56 20.02 23.86
N ASP A 292 8.28 20.21 24.22
CA ASP A 292 7.81 21.35 25.00
C ASP A 292 8.45 21.40 26.40
N TYR A 293 8.67 20.24 27.03
CA TYR A 293 9.31 20.15 28.35
C TYR A 293 10.81 20.45 28.32
N ASN A 294 11.52 20.03 27.27
CA ASN A 294 12.98 20.16 27.18
C ASN A 294 13.44 21.44 26.48
N ALA A 295 12.62 22.06 25.63
CA ALA A 295 12.98 23.29 24.92
C ALA A 295 13.52 24.40 25.85
N PRO A 296 12.92 24.70 27.01
CA PRO A 296 13.44 25.73 27.91
C PRO A 296 14.81 25.38 28.52
N LYS A 297 15.04 24.09 28.82
CA LYS A 297 16.29 23.61 29.41
C LYS A 297 17.45 23.68 28.42
N LEU A 298 17.18 23.35 27.16
CA LEU A 298 18.17 23.45 26.08
C LEU A 298 18.56 24.91 25.81
N VAL A 299 17.58 25.83 25.83
CA VAL A 299 17.85 27.28 25.70
C VAL A 299 18.67 27.80 26.88
N ALA A 300 18.38 27.37 28.10
CA ALA A 300 19.13 27.77 29.29
C ALA A 300 20.58 27.24 29.28
N ALA A 301 20.80 25.99 28.86
CA ALA A 301 22.12 25.39 28.76
C ALA A 301 23.01 26.08 27.70
N GLY A 302 22.43 26.43 26.54
CA GLY A 302 23.15 27.17 25.50
C GLY A 302 23.48 28.62 25.88
N ALA A 303 22.67 29.24 26.75
CA ALA A 303 22.94 30.58 27.26
C ALA A 303 24.13 30.61 28.24
N SER A 304 24.31 29.58 29.06
CA SER A 304 25.40 29.52 30.04
C SER A 304 26.79 29.30 29.44
N GLU A 305 26.90 28.65 28.28
CA GLU A 305 28.20 28.46 27.61
C GLU A 305 28.70 29.73 26.89
N GLY A 306 27.83 30.72 26.63
CA GLY A 306 28.19 31.97 25.97
C GLY A 306 28.83 33.02 26.88
N GLU A 307 28.74 32.87 28.21
CA GLU A 307 29.20 33.89 29.17
C GLU A 307 30.63 33.66 29.71
N GLU A 308 31.26 32.50 29.45
CA GLU A 308 32.67 32.26 29.83
C GLU A 308 33.70 32.82 28.83
N GLY A 309 33.24 33.54 27.79
CA GLY A 309 34.09 34.44 27.01
C GLY A 309 34.50 35.66 27.83
N GLY A 310 35.38 35.47 28.82
CA GLY A 310 36.01 36.55 29.57
C GLY A 310 36.63 37.58 28.63
N PRO A 311 36.71 38.86 29.05
CA PRO A 311 37.19 39.95 28.20
C PRO A 311 38.55 39.58 27.62
N GLU A 312 38.61 39.48 26.28
CA GLU A 312 39.86 39.40 25.54
C GLU A 312 40.78 40.51 26.08
N GLY A 313 41.81 40.10 26.81
CA GLY A 313 42.92 40.97 27.13
C GLY A 313 43.44 41.51 25.81
N GLU A 314 43.32 42.82 25.64
CA GLU A 314 43.85 43.59 24.53
C GLU A 314 45.37 43.32 24.45
N VAL A 315 45.79 42.33 23.65
CA VAL A 315 47.21 42.07 23.39
C VAL A 315 47.68 43.21 22.48
N LYS A 316 48.14 44.30 23.10
CA LYS A 316 48.93 45.34 22.45
C LYS A 316 50.21 44.71 21.92
N VAL A 317 50.20 44.31 20.65
CA VAL A 317 51.41 43.99 19.90
C VAL A 317 52.22 45.27 19.79
N LYS A 318 53.24 45.38 20.63
CA LYS A 318 54.25 46.43 20.58
C LYS A 318 55.14 46.16 19.37
N THR A 319 54.89 46.86 18.28
CA THR A 319 55.80 46.92 17.12
C THR A 319 57.03 47.74 17.53
N ASP A 320 58.02 47.08 18.15
CA ASP A 320 59.34 47.67 18.32
C ASP A 320 60.05 47.70 16.96
N GLY A 321 60.51 48.90 16.60
CA GLY A 321 61.06 49.23 15.28
C GLY A 321 62.33 48.46 14.96
N MET A 322 62.28 47.72 13.85
CA MET A 322 63.44 47.12 13.22
C MET A 322 64.13 48.19 12.37
N LYS A 323 65.26 48.71 12.85
CA LYS A 323 66.16 49.57 12.07
C LYS A 323 66.76 48.73 10.93
N ALA A 324 66.61 49.22 9.70
CA ALA A 324 67.41 48.79 8.57
C ALA A 324 68.85 49.28 8.78
N GLU A 325 69.79 48.35 8.83
CA GLU A 325 71.22 48.61 8.78
C GLU A 325 71.66 48.39 7.33
N GLU A 326 72.15 49.47 6.70
CA GLU A 326 72.80 49.44 5.39
C GLU A 326 74.18 48.81 5.51
N THR A 327 74.42 47.77 4.72
CA THR A 327 75.74 47.40 4.19
C THR A 327 75.59 46.84 2.79
#